data_AF-A0A1E3BBM0-F1
#
_entry.id   AF-A0A1E3BBM0-F1
#
_cell.length_a   1.000
_cell.length_b   1.000
_cell.length_c   1.000
_cell.angle_alpha   90.00
_cell.angle_beta   90.00
_cell.angle_gamma   90.00
#
_symmetry.space_group_name_H-M   'P 1'
#
loop_
_entity.id
_entity.type
_entity.pdbx_description
1 polymer ?
#
loop_
_entity_poly.entity_id
_entity_poly.type
_entity_poly.pdbx_seq_one_letter_code
_entity_poly.pdbx_strand_id
1 'polypeptide(L)'
;MNPSARVHGLITFANKPLYDQARIPFPLPPNFQRPKESVAIQVLENVLNKVVFKNYDTVFVNSQVPPHEQSNEKVDLAITYMAETLEIQVLCFIEGKRASERQSYSTNSVEQEALDYCQALLASNESQPFVYAGTLVGVHLRLWVVHQGETDLAPLWGSPFRGSNEDYKDLGDDADGDEIEKAFHQMIAVAPESSIEAKGLRVKPSSGGGAIQLPQVGQPDFPPPSETPRQILPSVRHQDI
;
A
#
# COMPACT_ATOMS: atom_id res chain seq x y z
N MET A 1 28.87 -4.21 -2.55
CA MET A 1 27.47 -4.66 -2.58
C MET A 1 26.59 -3.46 -2.27
N ASN A 2 25.55 -3.20 -3.07
CA ASN A 2 24.61 -2.10 -2.79
C ASN A 2 23.55 -2.57 -1.77
N PRO A 3 23.50 -2.05 -0.54
CA PRO A 3 22.54 -2.51 0.47
C PRO A 3 21.07 -2.35 0.08
N SER A 4 20.75 -1.40 -0.81
CA SER A 4 19.37 -1.13 -1.26
C SER A 4 18.95 -1.96 -2.48
N ALA A 5 19.86 -2.71 -3.10
CA ALA A 5 19.51 -3.58 -4.22
C ALA A 5 18.71 -4.81 -3.73
N ARG A 6 17.73 -5.24 -4.54
CA ARG A 6 16.98 -6.49 -4.33
C ARG A 6 17.92 -7.69 -4.44
N VAL A 7 17.78 -8.65 -3.53
CA VAL A 7 18.46 -9.94 -3.55
C VAL A 7 17.55 -11.05 -4.09
N HIS A 8 16.25 -11.01 -3.76
CA HIS A 8 15.18 -11.85 -4.29
C HIS A 8 13.83 -11.21 -3.91
N GLY A 9 12.80 -11.36 -4.75
CA GLY A 9 11.49 -10.75 -4.56
C GLY A 9 11.58 -9.26 -4.19
N LEU A 10 10.92 -8.88 -3.11
CA LEU A 10 10.97 -7.53 -2.55
C LEU A 10 12.08 -7.33 -1.50
N ILE A 11 12.88 -8.35 -1.22
CA ILE A 11 13.90 -8.32 -0.16
C ILE A 11 15.18 -7.70 -0.70
N THR A 12 15.70 -6.70 0.02
CA THR A 12 17.01 -6.09 -0.27
C THR A 12 18.13 -6.77 0.49
N PHE A 13 19.39 -6.54 0.08
CA PHE A 13 20.55 -7.02 0.85
C PHE A 13 20.53 -6.54 2.30
N ALA A 14 20.06 -5.32 2.57
CA ALA A 14 19.94 -4.78 3.93
C ALA A 14 18.84 -5.48 4.75
N ASN A 15 17.73 -5.89 4.13
CA ASN A 15 16.61 -6.51 4.83
C ASN A 15 16.73 -8.04 4.93
N LYS A 16 17.62 -8.66 4.15
CA LYS A 16 17.80 -10.12 4.10
C LYS A 16 17.99 -10.78 5.47
N PRO A 17 18.82 -10.27 6.39
CA PRO A 17 18.99 -10.90 7.70
C PRO A 17 17.70 -10.91 8.54
N LEU A 18 16.82 -9.92 8.39
CA LEU A 18 15.53 -9.89 9.07
C LEU A 18 14.52 -10.81 8.37
N TYR A 19 14.52 -10.84 7.03
CA TYR A 19 13.73 -11.80 6.26
C TYR A 19 14.05 -13.25 6.66
N ASP A 20 15.32 -13.61 6.69
CA ASP A 20 15.76 -14.96 7.08
C ASP A 20 15.31 -15.34 8.51
N GLN A 21 15.18 -14.36 9.41
CA GLN A 21 14.69 -14.55 10.78
C GLN A 21 13.15 -14.62 10.87
N ALA A 22 12.44 -13.87 10.03
CA ALA A 22 10.98 -13.83 9.99
C ALA A 22 10.38 -14.99 9.18
N ARG A 23 11.17 -15.59 8.28
CA ARG A 23 10.72 -16.67 7.42
C ARG A 23 10.38 -17.90 8.25
N ILE A 24 9.23 -18.47 7.94
CA ILE A 24 8.68 -19.67 8.55
C ILE A 24 8.27 -20.65 7.45
N PRO A 25 8.21 -21.96 7.73
CA PRO A 25 7.47 -22.88 6.88
C PRO A 25 6.01 -22.42 6.80
N PHE A 26 5.45 -22.36 5.60
CA PHE A 26 4.06 -21.99 5.41
C PHE A 26 3.39 -22.98 4.45
N PRO A 27 2.33 -23.69 4.86
CA PRO A 27 1.63 -23.59 6.15
C PRO A 27 2.46 -24.06 7.36
N LEU A 28 2.12 -23.56 8.55
CA LEU A 28 2.85 -23.87 9.79
C LEU A 28 2.69 -25.34 10.20
N PRO A 29 3.78 -26.06 10.53
CA PRO A 29 3.67 -27.40 11.10
C PRO A 29 3.14 -27.36 12.54
N PRO A 30 2.50 -28.44 13.03
CA PRO A 30 1.86 -28.48 14.36
C PRO A 30 2.78 -28.13 15.55
N ASN A 31 4.09 -28.32 15.42
CA ASN A 31 5.08 -28.13 16.50
C ASN A 31 6.04 -26.96 16.24
N PHE A 32 5.65 -25.98 15.42
CA PHE A 32 6.53 -24.89 15.02
C PHE A 32 6.86 -23.93 16.19
N GLN A 33 8.15 -23.63 16.36
CA GLN A 33 8.60 -22.56 17.27
C GLN A 33 8.34 -21.20 16.64
N ARG A 34 7.77 -20.28 17.42
CA ARG A 34 7.17 -19.05 16.90
C ARG A 34 8.14 -18.17 16.12
N PRO A 35 7.67 -17.56 15.01
CA PRO A 35 8.35 -16.40 14.47
C PRO A 35 8.27 -15.25 15.47
N LYS A 36 9.30 -14.41 15.48
CA LYS A 36 9.22 -13.10 16.13
C LYS A 36 8.43 -12.17 15.21
N GLU A 37 7.14 -12.03 15.48
CA GLU A 37 6.23 -11.14 14.76
C GLU A 37 6.76 -9.71 14.59
N SER A 38 7.41 -9.16 15.62
CA SER A 38 8.04 -7.84 15.51
C SER A 38 9.09 -7.77 14.40
N VAL A 39 9.76 -8.89 14.11
CA VAL A 39 10.71 -9.02 12.98
C VAL A 39 9.95 -9.11 11.66
N ALA A 40 8.85 -9.86 11.59
CA ALA A 40 7.99 -9.93 10.40
C ALA A 40 7.42 -8.55 10.03
N ILE A 41 6.84 -7.85 10.99
CA ILE A 41 6.34 -6.49 10.84
C ILE A 41 7.46 -5.54 10.39
N GLN A 42 8.63 -5.61 11.02
CA GLN A 42 9.79 -4.81 10.63
C GLN A 42 10.26 -5.12 9.19
N VAL A 43 10.22 -6.39 8.76
CA VAL A 43 10.55 -6.78 7.38
C VAL A 43 9.58 -6.11 6.42
N LEU A 44 8.27 -6.20 6.68
CA LEU A 44 7.25 -5.62 5.82
C LEU A 44 7.32 -4.09 5.80
N GLU A 45 7.45 -3.43 6.96
CA GLU A 45 7.61 -1.98 7.05
C GLU A 45 8.80 -1.48 6.24
N ASN A 46 9.94 -2.18 6.29
CA ASN A 46 11.11 -1.88 5.47
C ASN A 46 10.85 -2.08 3.98
N VAL A 47 10.18 -3.17 3.59
CA VAL A 47 9.80 -3.44 2.19
C VAL A 47 8.88 -2.33 1.67
N LEU A 48 7.85 -1.97 2.42
CA LEU A 48 6.91 -0.94 2.02
C LEU A 48 7.61 0.42 1.87
N ASN A 49 8.37 0.85 2.87
CA ASN A 49 9.03 2.17 2.85
C ASN A 49 10.21 2.28 1.86
N LYS A 50 10.99 1.21 1.67
CA LYS A 50 12.28 1.28 0.94
C LYS A 50 12.23 0.65 -0.44
N VAL A 51 11.18 -0.12 -0.74
CA VAL A 51 11.06 -0.85 -2.00
C VAL A 51 9.78 -0.45 -2.72
N VAL A 52 8.61 -0.74 -2.14
CA VAL A 52 7.30 -0.54 -2.79
C VAL A 52 6.97 0.95 -2.96
N PHE A 53 7.08 1.73 -1.89
CA PHE A 53 6.71 3.15 -1.86
C PHE A 53 7.90 4.11 -1.87
N LYS A 54 9.09 3.64 -2.26
CA LYS A 54 10.33 4.44 -2.23
C LYS A 54 10.27 5.79 -2.99
N ASN A 55 9.34 5.92 -3.93
CA ASN A 55 9.14 7.09 -4.78
C ASN A 55 7.79 7.78 -4.54
N TYR A 56 7.08 7.43 -3.46
CA TYR A 56 5.76 7.96 -3.13
C TYR A 56 5.89 8.88 -1.91
N ASP A 57 6.11 10.18 -2.15
CA ASP A 57 6.38 11.15 -1.08
C ASP A 57 5.16 11.46 -0.20
N THR A 58 3.97 11.03 -0.62
CA THR A 58 2.67 11.27 0.01
C THR A 58 2.07 10.03 0.65
N VAL A 59 2.80 8.92 0.64
CA VAL A 59 2.40 7.65 1.25
C VAL A 59 3.25 7.41 2.49
N PHE A 60 2.60 7.12 3.60
CA PHE A 60 3.25 6.92 4.89
C PHE A 60 2.92 5.53 5.42
N VAL A 61 3.93 4.85 5.94
CA VAL A 61 3.78 3.54 6.58
C VAL A 61 4.18 3.70 8.03
N ASN A 62 3.24 3.46 8.94
CA ASN A 62 3.43 3.65 10.37
C ASN A 62 2.99 2.42 11.15
N SER A 63 3.75 2.06 12.18
CA SER A 63 3.42 0.96 13.08
C SER A 63 2.59 1.45 14.28
N GLN A 64 1.76 0.57 14.86
CA GLN A 64 1.06 0.80 16.14
C GLN A 64 0.10 2.01 16.11
N VAL A 65 -0.69 2.10 15.05
CA VAL A 65 -1.64 3.19 14.79
C VAL A 65 -3.05 2.79 15.26
N PRO A 66 -3.82 3.65 15.95
CA PRO A 66 -5.20 3.33 16.27
C PRO A 66 -6.10 3.38 15.02
N PRO A 67 -7.13 2.53 14.90
CA PRO A 67 -8.01 2.52 13.73
C PRO A 67 -8.84 3.80 13.58
N HIS A 68 -9.12 4.51 14.67
CA HIS A 68 -9.74 5.83 14.71
C HIS A 68 -9.30 6.58 15.98
N GLU A 69 -9.51 7.90 16.04
CA GLU A 69 -8.97 8.78 17.10
C GLU A 69 -9.36 8.39 18.54
N GLN A 70 -10.47 7.67 18.70
CA GLN A 70 -11.03 7.28 20.00
C GLN A 70 -10.74 5.81 20.37
N SER A 71 -10.04 5.04 19.52
CA SER A 71 -9.75 3.65 19.81
C SER A 71 -8.56 3.50 20.76
N ASN A 72 -8.66 2.54 21.68
CA ASN A 72 -7.55 2.11 22.52
C ASN A 72 -6.75 0.95 21.90
N GLU A 73 -7.23 0.40 20.79
CA GLU A 73 -6.57 -0.66 20.05
C GLU A 73 -5.58 -0.07 19.05
N LYS A 74 -4.62 -0.88 18.61
CA LYS A 74 -3.58 -0.46 17.68
C LYS A 74 -3.34 -1.55 16.67
N VAL A 75 -3.50 -1.19 15.40
CA VAL A 75 -3.10 -2.06 14.29
C VAL A 75 -1.58 -2.19 14.27
N ASP A 76 -1.09 -3.35 13.86
CA ASP A 76 0.36 -3.54 13.79
C ASP A 76 1.02 -2.58 12.80
N LEU A 77 0.41 -2.40 11.62
CA LEU A 77 0.82 -1.47 10.57
C LEU A 77 -0.38 -0.76 9.92
N ALA A 78 -0.21 0.53 9.63
CA ALA A 78 -1.13 1.31 8.80
C ALA A 78 -0.38 1.98 7.64
N ILE A 79 -0.97 1.89 6.46
CA ILE A 79 -0.58 2.67 5.29
C ILE A 79 -1.57 3.82 5.19
N THR A 80 -1.06 5.05 5.27
CA THR A 80 -1.85 6.26 5.06
C THR A 80 -1.33 7.02 3.85
N TYR A 81 -2.15 7.91 3.31
CA TYR A 81 -1.79 8.73 2.17
C TYR A 81 -2.42 10.11 2.25
N MET A 82 -1.84 11.07 1.54
CA MET A 82 -2.42 12.41 1.39
C MET A 82 -3.46 12.41 0.26
N ALA A 83 -4.72 12.58 0.63
CA ALA A 83 -5.83 12.70 -0.30
C ALA A 83 -5.84 14.08 -1.00
N GLU A 84 -6.67 14.24 -2.04
CA GLU A 84 -6.83 15.52 -2.76
C GLU A 84 -7.23 16.69 -1.86
N THR A 85 -7.96 16.40 -0.77
CA THR A 85 -8.35 17.39 0.25
C THR A 85 -7.20 17.85 1.15
N LEU A 86 -5.97 17.36 0.91
CA LEU A 86 -4.79 17.57 1.76
C LEU A 86 -4.91 16.96 3.16
N GLU A 87 -5.89 16.08 3.35
CA GLU A 87 -6.07 15.31 4.58
C GLU A 87 -5.35 13.96 4.47
N ILE A 88 -4.81 13.49 5.60
CA ILE A 88 -4.23 12.16 5.68
C ILE A 88 -5.36 11.17 5.89
N GLN A 89 -5.47 10.18 5.01
CA GLN A 89 -6.45 9.11 5.08
C GLN A 89 -5.79 7.75 5.21
N VAL A 90 -6.50 6.80 5.80
CA VAL A 90 -6.06 5.40 5.87
C VAL A 90 -6.36 4.72 4.52
N LEU A 91 -5.30 4.21 3.90
CA LEU A 91 -5.41 3.34 2.73
C LEU A 91 -5.62 1.89 3.15
N CYS A 92 -4.79 1.41 4.08
CA CYS A 92 -4.72 0.01 4.43
C CYS A 92 -4.32 -0.22 5.89
N PHE A 93 -5.00 -1.15 6.57
CA PHE A 93 -4.51 -1.73 7.83
C PHE A 93 -3.90 -3.09 7.58
N ILE A 94 -2.78 -3.39 8.23
CA ILE A 94 -2.11 -4.69 8.13
C ILE A 94 -1.91 -5.25 9.54
N GLU A 95 -2.42 -6.46 9.75
CA GLU A 95 -2.30 -7.19 11.01
C GLU A 95 -1.34 -8.38 10.85
N GLY A 96 -0.40 -8.52 11.79
CA GLY A 96 0.51 -9.65 11.86
C GLY A 96 0.03 -10.70 12.86
N LYS A 97 0.18 -11.99 12.57
CA LYS A 97 -0.21 -13.01 13.57
C LYS A 97 0.72 -12.99 14.79
N ARG A 98 0.14 -12.70 15.95
CA ARG A 98 0.65 -13.11 17.28
C ARG A 98 0.51 -14.60 17.46
N ALA A 99 1.63 -15.32 17.45
CA ALA A 99 1.61 -16.68 17.97
C ALA A 99 1.61 -16.60 19.52
N SER A 100 0.57 -17.13 20.17
CA SER A 100 0.49 -17.28 21.64
C SER A 100 0.77 -18.73 22.06
N GLU A 101 1.20 -18.99 23.30
CA GLU A 101 1.59 -20.34 23.79
C GLU A 101 0.45 -21.34 23.83
N ARG A 102 -0.78 -20.84 23.71
CA ARG A 102 -1.98 -21.59 24.06
C ARG A 102 -2.98 -21.68 22.92
N GLN A 103 -2.69 -21.09 21.76
CA GLN A 103 -3.61 -21.10 20.62
C GLN A 103 -2.96 -21.76 19.42
N SER A 104 -3.71 -22.67 18.80
CA SER A 104 -3.39 -23.18 17.48
C SER A 104 -3.33 -22.01 16.50
N TYR A 105 -2.34 -22.05 15.62
CA TYR A 105 -2.22 -21.10 14.52
C TYR A 105 -3.50 -21.08 13.67
N SER A 106 -4.02 -19.88 13.39
CA SER A 106 -5.23 -19.67 12.61
C SER A 106 -5.10 -18.38 11.80
N THR A 107 -4.90 -18.51 10.49
CA THR A 107 -4.98 -17.41 9.51
C THR A 107 -6.32 -16.71 9.57
N ASN A 108 -7.41 -17.49 9.74
CA ASN A 108 -8.76 -16.95 9.88
C ASN A 108 -8.84 -15.94 11.04
N SER A 109 -8.16 -16.21 12.16
CA SER A 109 -8.17 -15.27 13.29
C SER A 109 -7.42 -13.95 12.99
N VAL A 110 -6.31 -13.98 12.24
CA VAL A 110 -5.63 -12.73 11.80
C VAL A 110 -6.55 -11.93 10.88
N GLU A 111 -7.19 -12.65 9.96
CA GLU A 111 -8.09 -12.05 8.97
C GLU A 111 -9.33 -11.46 9.64
N GLN A 112 -9.83 -12.09 10.70
CA GLN A 112 -10.89 -11.49 11.52
C GLN A 112 -10.41 -10.21 12.21
N GLU A 113 -9.24 -10.21 12.85
CA GLU A 113 -8.68 -9.02 13.52
C GLU A 113 -8.51 -7.86 12.53
N ALA A 114 -7.97 -8.13 11.33
CA ALA A 114 -7.83 -7.13 10.27
C ALA A 114 -9.19 -6.57 9.79
N LEU A 115 -10.21 -7.44 9.66
CA LEU A 115 -11.57 -7.04 9.29
C LEU A 115 -12.20 -6.15 10.37
N ASP A 116 -12.04 -6.49 11.65
CA ASP A 116 -12.59 -5.74 12.78
C ASP A 116 -12.07 -4.29 12.77
N TYR A 117 -10.77 -4.09 12.51
CA TYR A 117 -10.20 -2.74 12.37
C TYR A 117 -10.76 -1.96 11.19
N CYS A 118 -10.93 -2.61 10.04
CA CYS A 118 -11.51 -1.99 8.85
C CYS A 118 -12.95 -1.55 9.09
N GLN A 119 -13.76 -2.40 9.74
CA GLN A 119 -15.14 -2.08 10.10
C GLN A 119 -15.22 -0.94 11.11
N ALA A 120 -14.33 -0.91 12.11
CA ALA A 120 -14.27 0.18 13.08
C ALA A 120 -13.99 1.53 12.38
N LEU A 121 -13.05 1.57 11.44
CA LEU A 121 -12.78 2.77 10.64
C LEU A 121 -14.00 3.18 9.81
N LEU A 122 -14.55 2.26 9.01
CA LEU A 122 -15.67 2.56 8.10
C LEU A 122 -16.95 2.97 8.85
N ALA A 123 -17.17 2.46 10.06
CA ALA A 123 -18.27 2.89 10.92
C ALA A 123 -18.06 4.31 11.50
N SER A 124 -16.80 4.72 11.68
CA SER A 124 -16.45 6.06 12.18
C SER A 124 -16.31 7.12 11.09
N ASN A 125 -16.11 6.70 9.83
CA ASN A 125 -15.91 7.58 8.68
C ASN A 125 -16.85 7.20 7.54
N GLU A 126 -18.08 7.72 7.56
CA GLU A 126 -19.09 7.41 6.55
C GLU A 126 -18.72 7.85 5.12
N SER A 127 -17.76 8.76 4.97
CA SER A 127 -17.33 9.27 3.66
C SER A 127 -16.38 8.34 2.92
N GLN A 128 -15.80 7.35 3.61
CA GLN A 128 -14.84 6.43 3.03
C GLN A 128 -15.57 5.15 2.54
N PRO A 129 -15.69 4.92 1.21
CA PRO A 129 -16.49 3.81 0.68
C PRO A 129 -15.87 2.42 0.88
N PHE A 130 -14.55 2.36 1.09
CA PHE A 130 -13.82 1.13 1.37
C PHE A 130 -12.45 1.41 1.99
N VAL A 131 -11.85 0.38 2.56
CA VAL A 131 -10.47 0.37 3.03
C VAL A 131 -9.82 -0.97 2.66
N TYR A 132 -8.52 -0.97 2.40
CA TYR A 132 -7.80 -2.21 2.18
C TYR A 132 -7.37 -2.84 3.50
N ALA A 133 -7.21 -4.16 3.51
CA ALA A 133 -6.62 -4.87 4.63
C ALA A 133 -5.45 -5.73 4.14
N GLY A 134 -4.51 -6.00 5.04
CA GLY A 134 -3.45 -6.98 4.84
C GLY A 134 -3.32 -7.88 6.05
N THR A 135 -2.95 -9.12 5.81
CA THR A 135 -2.62 -10.07 6.86
C THR A 135 -1.24 -10.65 6.61
N LEU A 136 -0.38 -10.60 7.63
CA LEU A 136 1.00 -11.04 7.55
C LEU A 136 1.27 -12.23 8.45
N VAL A 137 1.91 -13.25 7.87
CA VAL A 137 2.33 -14.45 8.59
C VAL A 137 3.78 -14.77 8.27
N GLY A 138 4.67 -14.42 9.21
CA GLY A 138 6.11 -14.45 8.95
C GLY A 138 6.45 -13.49 7.83
N VAL A 139 6.71 -14.01 6.63
CA VAL A 139 7.00 -13.20 5.43
C VAL A 139 5.95 -13.38 4.33
N HIS A 140 4.84 -14.07 4.63
CA HIS A 140 3.77 -14.33 3.68
C HIS A 140 2.65 -13.32 3.91
N LEU A 141 2.24 -12.62 2.85
CA LEU A 141 1.25 -11.55 2.87
C LEU A 141 0.02 -11.95 2.07
N ARG A 142 -1.17 -11.57 2.55
CA ARG A 142 -2.41 -11.58 1.78
C ARG A 142 -3.09 -10.22 1.89
N LEU A 143 -3.62 -9.72 0.78
CA LEU A 143 -4.29 -8.42 0.71
C LEU A 143 -5.77 -8.56 0.35
N TRP A 144 -6.55 -7.62 0.86
CA TRP A 144 -8.00 -7.61 0.83
C TRP A 144 -8.54 -6.20 0.64
N VAL A 145 -9.80 -6.10 0.25
CA VAL A 145 -10.61 -4.89 0.31
C VAL A 145 -11.85 -5.15 1.16
N VAL A 146 -12.27 -4.15 1.93
CA VAL A 146 -13.49 -4.15 2.74
C VAL A 146 -14.31 -2.94 2.31
N HIS A 147 -15.51 -3.18 1.76
CA HIS A 147 -16.42 -2.10 1.41
C HIS A 147 -17.32 -1.72 2.59
N GLN A 148 -17.77 -0.46 2.60
CA GLN A 148 -18.73 0.04 3.56
C GLN A 148 -20.02 -0.79 3.53
N GLY A 149 -20.44 -1.28 4.71
CA GLY A 149 -21.62 -2.12 4.86
C GLY A 149 -21.40 -3.61 4.57
N GLU A 150 -20.21 -4.01 4.09
CA GLU A 150 -19.85 -5.42 3.95
C GLU A 150 -19.34 -6.01 5.27
N THR A 151 -19.58 -7.32 5.46
CA THR A 151 -19.23 -8.04 6.68
C THR A 151 -18.09 -9.04 6.49
N ASP A 152 -17.38 -8.98 5.36
CA ASP A 152 -16.30 -9.93 5.05
C ASP A 152 -15.17 -9.27 4.27
N LEU A 153 -14.06 -10.00 4.13
CA LEU A 153 -12.89 -9.57 3.35
C LEU A 153 -13.01 -10.07 1.89
N ALA A 154 -12.96 -9.16 0.92
CA ALA A 154 -12.82 -9.53 -0.48
C ALA A 154 -11.33 -9.60 -0.86
N PRO A 155 -10.81 -10.73 -1.34
CA PRO A 155 -9.38 -10.87 -1.63
C PRO A 155 -8.96 -10.08 -2.87
N LEU A 156 -7.74 -9.53 -2.87
CA LEU A 156 -7.14 -8.98 -4.10
C LEU A 156 -6.61 -10.08 -5.04
N TRP A 157 -6.39 -11.29 -4.50
CA TRP A 157 -6.01 -12.49 -5.25
C TRP A 157 -6.36 -13.77 -4.48
N GLY A 158 -6.38 -14.90 -5.19
CA GLY A 158 -6.62 -16.20 -4.58
C GLY A 158 -8.09 -16.48 -4.29
N SER A 159 -8.35 -17.44 -3.39
CA SER A 159 -9.72 -17.86 -3.05
C SER A 159 -10.51 -16.76 -2.31
N PRO A 160 -11.85 -16.75 -2.37
CA PRO A 160 -12.67 -15.85 -1.56
C PRO A 160 -12.75 -16.26 -0.09
N PHE A 161 -12.13 -17.38 0.31
CA PHE A 161 -12.28 -17.93 1.64
C PHE A 161 -11.19 -17.45 2.59
N ARG A 162 -11.64 -17.03 3.78
CA ARG A 162 -10.77 -16.79 4.93
C ARG A 162 -10.14 -18.09 5.42
N GLY A 163 -8.91 -17.99 5.92
CA GLY A 163 -8.15 -19.09 6.49
C GLY A 163 -7.36 -19.91 5.48
N SER A 164 -7.39 -19.56 4.19
CA SER A 164 -6.61 -20.25 3.17
C SER A 164 -5.14 -19.85 3.24
N ASN A 165 -4.29 -20.80 3.66
CA ASN A 165 -2.84 -20.58 3.70
C ASN A 165 -2.21 -20.55 2.30
N GLU A 166 -2.82 -21.20 1.31
CA GLU A 166 -2.25 -21.31 -0.05
C GLU A 166 -2.32 -19.98 -0.81
N ASP A 167 -3.15 -19.03 -0.35
CA ASP A 167 -3.36 -17.74 -1.00
C ASP A 167 -2.40 -16.65 -0.50
N TYR A 168 -1.52 -16.93 0.48
CA TYR A 168 -0.52 -15.95 0.92
C TYR A 168 0.73 -16.04 0.05
N LYS A 169 1.29 -14.87 -0.24
CA LYS A 169 2.43 -14.68 -1.13
C LYS A 169 3.70 -14.35 -0.35
N ASP A 170 4.81 -15.00 -0.65
CA ASP A 170 6.10 -14.78 0.05
C ASP A 170 6.77 -13.49 -0.48
N LEU A 171 7.07 -12.54 0.42
CA LEU A 171 7.77 -11.30 0.08
C LEU A 171 9.12 -11.52 -0.61
N GLY A 172 9.75 -12.68 -0.38
CA GLY A 172 11.04 -13.05 -0.92
C GLY A 172 10.99 -13.93 -2.17
N ASP A 173 9.83 -14.42 -2.60
CA ASP A 173 9.70 -15.07 -3.90
C ASP A 173 9.58 -14.02 -5.01
N ASP A 174 10.19 -14.28 -6.17
CA ASP A 174 10.28 -13.29 -7.25
C ASP A 174 8.90 -13.01 -7.88
N ALA A 175 8.12 -14.06 -8.15
CA ALA A 175 6.81 -13.91 -8.79
C ALA A 175 5.78 -13.32 -7.83
N ASP A 176 5.79 -13.79 -6.58
CA ASP A 176 4.94 -13.26 -5.53
C ASP A 176 5.29 -11.81 -5.19
N GLY A 177 6.58 -11.48 -5.12
CA GLY A 177 7.05 -10.12 -4.87
C GLY A 177 6.55 -9.12 -5.91
N ASP A 178 6.63 -9.47 -7.20
CA ASP A 178 6.11 -8.64 -8.29
C ASP A 178 4.59 -8.42 -8.19
N GLU A 179 3.84 -9.46 -7.82
CA GLU A 179 2.39 -9.36 -7.66
C GLU A 179 1.99 -8.51 -6.46
N ILE A 180 2.70 -8.65 -5.34
CA ILE A 180 2.50 -7.83 -4.13
C ILE A 180 2.79 -6.34 -4.43
N GLU A 181 3.92 -6.03 -5.07
CA GLU A 181 4.27 -4.65 -5.42
C GLU A 181 3.23 -4.04 -6.36
N LYS A 182 2.82 -4.78 -7.39
CA LYS A 182 1.77 -4.35 -8.31
C LYS A 182 0.45 -4.08 -7.59
N ALA A 183 0.04 -4.94 -6.66
CA ALA A 183 -1.19 -4.75 -5.90
C ALA A 183 -1.15 -3.48 -5.05
N PHE A 184 -0.05 -3.21 -4.35
CA PHE A 184 0.09 -1.96 -3.59
C PHE A 184 0.07 -0.71 -4.47
N HIS A 185 0.71 -0.74 -5.65
CA HIS A 185 0.64 0.37 -6.59
C HIS A 185 -0.78 0.58 -7.13
N GLN A 186 -1.52 -0.50 -7.37
CA GLN A 186 -2.93 -0.44 -7.75
C GLN A 186 -3.80 0.15 -6.64
N MET A 187 -3.59 -0.25 -5.38
CA MET A 187 -4.31 0.31 -4.23
C MET A 187 -4.18 1.83 -4.15
N ILE A 188 -2.99 2.39 -4.43
CA ILE A 188 -2.79 3.84 -4.52
C ILE A 188 -3.53 4.44 -5.72
N ALA A 189 -3.43 3.80 -6.89
CA ALA A 189 -4.03 4.28 -8.12
C ALA A 189 -5.57 4.30 -8.09
N VAL A 190 -6.19 3.52 -7.19
CA VAL A 190 -7.65 3.52 -6.96
C VAL A 190 -7.98 3.85 -5.51
N ALA A 191 -7.15 4.65 -4.82
CA ALA A 191 -7.40 5.01 -3.43
C ALA A 191 -8.77 5.70 -3.26
N PRO A 192 -9.47 5.50 -2.12
CA PRO A 192 -10.78 6.10 -1.88
C PRO A 192 -10.76 7.63 -2.05
N GLU A 193 -11.64 8.21 -2.86
CA GLU A 193 -11.74 9.67 -2.94
C GLU A 193 -12.44 10.22 -1.69
N SER A 194 -11.93 11.32 -1.10
CA SER A 194 -12.72 12.06 -0.10
C SER A 194 -13.91 12.71 -0.80
N SER A 195 -15.13 12.39 -0.38
CA SER A 195 -16.36 12.97 -0.94
C SER A 195 -16.59 14.45 -0.59
N ILE A 196 -15.60 15.16 -0.05
CA ILE A 196 -15.71 16.58 0.32
C ILE A 196 -15.34 17.42 -0.91
N GLU A 197 -16.37 17.99 -1.54
CA GLU A 197 -16.34 18.82 -2.75
C GLU A 197 -14.94 19.39 -3.10
N ALA A 198 -14.36 18.87 -4.18
CA ALA A 198 -13.16 19.40 -4.84
C ALA A 198 -13.41 20.80 -5.44
N LYS A 199 -13.59 21.80 -4.57
CA LYS A 199 -13.55 23.22 -4.96
C LYS A 199 -12.12 23.72 -4.82
N GLY A 200 -11.32 23.49 -5.88
CA GLY A 200 -10.36 24.52 -6.31
C GLY A 200 -8.87 24.28 -6.13
N LEU A 201 -8.35 23.04 -6.16
CA LEU A 201 -6.89 22.81 -6.21
C LEU A 201 -6.46 22.20 -7.55
N ARG A 202 -5.57 22.92 -8.26
CA ARG A 202 -4.96 22.53 -9.53
C ARG A 202 -3.74 21.63 -9.30
N VAL A 203 -3.95 20.45 -8.71
CA VAL A 203 -2.95 19.38 -8.74
C VAL A 203 -3.45 18.34 -9.73
N LYS A 204 -2.64 17.97 -10.71
CA LYS A 204 -3.04 16.99 -11.73
C LYS A 204 -3.10 15.61 -11.04
N PRO A 205 -4.27 14.95 -11.01
CA PRO A 205 -4.41 13.65 -10.38
C PRO A 205 -3.54 12.60 -11.09
N SER A 206 -3.15 11.56 -10.35
CA SER A 206 -2.85 10.28 -10.99
C SER A 206 -4.15 9.80 -11.62
N SER A 207 -4.14 9.51 -12.93
CA SER A 207 -5.37 9.24 -13.69
C SER A 207 -6.10 8.00 -13.14
N GLY A 208 -7.04 8.21 -12.22
CA GLY A 208 -8.00 7.20 -11.72
C GLY A 208 -8.20 7.04 -10.21
N GLY A 209 -7.50 7.76 -9.31
CA GLY A 209 -7.67 7.56 -7.86
C GLY A 209 -7.32 8.76 -6.97
N GLY A 210 -7.77 8.72 -5.70
CA GLY A 210 -7.79 9.86 -4.77
C GLY A 210 -6.45 10.26 -4.12
N ALA A 211 -5.34 9.58 -4.42
CA ALA A 211 -4.03 9.89 -3.84
C ALA A 211 -3.26 10.96 -4.65
N ILE A 212 -2.78 12.00 -3.97
CA ILE A 212 -1.87 12.99 -4.57
C ILE A 212 -0.48 12.37 -4.72
N GLN A 213 0.22 12.63 -5.82
CA GLN A 213 1.68 12.47 -5.91
C GLN A 213 2.32 13.84 -6.07
N LEU A 214 3.34 14.13 -5.26
CA LEU A 214 4.11 15.37 -5.42
C LEU A 214 5.05 15.24 -6.64
N PRO A 215 5.32 16.34 -7.37
CA PRO A 215 6.36 16.35 -8.39
C PRO A 215 7.71 16.00 -7.77
N GLN A 216 8.48 15.12 -8.42
CA GLN A 216 9.84 14.79 -7.98
C GLN A 216 10.74 16.03 -8.04
N VAL A 217 11.42 16.35 -6.94
CA VAL A 217 12.37 17.46 -6.85
C VAL A 217 13.49 17.27 -7.88
N GLY A 218 13.43 17.99 -9.00
CA GLY A 218 14.42 17.94 -10.08
C GLY A 218 13.85 17.85 -11.50
N GLN A 219 12.55 17.65 -11.69
CA GLN A 219 11.89 17.82 -12.99
C GLN A 219 11.33 19.25 -13.12
N PRO A 220 11.62 19.98 -14.22
CA PRO A 220 11.02 21.28 -14.44
C PRO A 220 9.51 21.12 -14.65
N ASP A 221 8.71 21.90 -13.91
CA ASP A 221 7.24 21.91 -13.90
C ASP A 221 6.58 22.30 -15.24
N PHE A 222 7.36 22.53 -16.29
CA PHE A 222 6.86 23.04 -17.55
C PHE A 222 7.57 22.37 -18.74
N PRO A 223 6.84 21.85 -19.74
CA PRO A 223 7.43 21.75 -21.06
C PRO A 223 7.85 23.17 -21.49
N PRO A 224 9.03 23.35 -22.13
CA PRO A 224 9.38 24.65 -22.68
C PRO A 224 8.26 25.11 -23.62
N PRO A 225 7.94 26.42 -23.64
CA PRO A 225 6.93 26.93 -24.55
C PRO A 225 7.28 26.46 -25.95
N SER A 226 6.34 25.75 -26.57
CA SER A 226 6.43 25.32 -27.96
C SER A 226 6.76 26.54 -28.79
N GLU A 227 7.94 26.52 -29.43
CA GLU A 227 8.28 27.49 -30.45
C GLU A 227 7.17 27.42 -31.50
N THR A 228 6.35 28.46 -31.48
CA THR A 228 5.29 28.66 -32.46
C THR A 228 5.96 28.69 -33.82
N PRO A 229 5.53 27.88 -34.81
CA PRO A 229 6.11 27.94 -36.13
C PRO A 229 5.95 29.36 -36.66
N ARG A 230 7.08 30.04 -36.95
CA ARG A 230 7.07 31.34 -37.62
C ARG A 230 6.22 31.22 -38.88
N GLN A 231 5.06 31.87 -38.88
CA GLN A 231 4.30 32.10 -40.10
C GLN A 231 5.16 32.96 -41.02
N ILE A 232 5.64 32.35 -42.11
CA ILE A 232 6.24 33.06 -43.23
C ILE A 232 5.07 33.74 -43.96
N LEU A 233 4.90 35.04 -43.74
CA LEU A 233 4.01 35.86 -44.57
C LEU A 233 4.71 36.17 -45.91
N PRO A 234 4.00 36.07 -47.05
CA PRO A 234 4.57 36.31 -48.36
C PRO A 234 4.83 37.80 -48.60
N SER A 235 5.99 38.09 -49.19
CA SER A 235 6.43 39.41 -49.62
C SER A 235 5.54 39.92 -50.76
N VAL A 236 4.76 40.98 -50.50
CA VAL A 236 4.06 41.75 -51.54
C VAL A 236 5.02 42.83 -52.03
N ARG A 237 5.47 42.71 -53.28
CA ARG A 237 6.16 43.77 -54.02
C ARG A 237 5.17 44.86 -54.39
N HIS A 238 5.39 46.07 -53.91
CA HIS A 238 4.95 47.28 -54.60
C HIS A 238 6.15 47.84 -55.36
N GLN A 239 6.07 47.85 -56.69
CA GLN A 239 6.82 48.75 -57.55
C GLN A 239 5.78 49.65 -58.22
N ASP A 240 5.87 50.95 -57.97
CA ASP A 240 5.41 51.98 -58.88
C ASP A 240 6.56 52.97 -59.07
N ILE A 241 6.68 53.40 -60.33
CA ILE A 241 7.65 54.30 -60.99
C ILE A 241 8.90 53.61 -61.54
#